data_AF-A0A1I8CZR1-F1
#
_entry.id   AF-A0A1I8CZR1-F1
#
_cell.length_a   1.000
_cell.length_b   1.000
_cell.length_c   1.000
_cell.angle_alpha   90.00
_cell.angle_beta   90.00
_cell.angle_gamma   90.00
#
_symmetry.space_group_name_H-M   'P 1'
#
loop_
_entity.id
_entity.type
_entity.pdbx_description
1 polymer ?
#
loop_
_entity_poly.entity_id
_entity_poly.type
_entity_poly.pdbx_seq_one_letter_code
_entity_poly.pdbx_strand_id
1 'polypeptide(L)' 'MALHEDTIRQIVLEEEAMYGPFFGSLGITAAMVFTAAGSAYGTAKSGTGIASMAVARPDLVMKAIIPVVMAQVCPPLKR' A
#
# COMPACT_ATOMS: atom_id res chain seq x y z
N MET A 1 4.72 37.72 25.08
CA MET A 1 5.67 36.66 25.47
C MET A 1 5.25 35.31 24.89
N ALA A 2 3.97 34.90 24.99
CA ALA A 2 3.45 33.68 24.32
C ALA A 2 3.62 33.68 22.78
N LEU A 3 3.37 34.82 22.12
CA LEU A 3 3.47 34.93 20.65
C LEU A 3 4.92 34.89 20.12
N HIS A 4 5.92 35.16 20.99
CA HIS A 4 7.33 35.01 20.64
C HIS A 4 7.75 33.53 20.68
N GLU A 5 7.18 32.73 21.59
CA GLU A 5 7.41 31.28 21.68
C GLU A 5 6.79 30.52 20.50
N ASP A 6 5.60 30.93 20.03
CA ASP A 6 4.97 30.38 18.83
C ASP A 6 5.78 30.70 17.56
N THR A 7 6.35 31.91 17.48
CA THR A 7 7.24 32.29 16.37
C THR A 7 8.51 31.43 16.39
N ILE A 8 9.16 31.24 17.55
CA ILE A 8 10.34 30.37 17.73
C ILE A 8 10.03 28.93 17.32
N ARG A 9 8.83 28.41 17.61
CA ARG A 9 8.41 27.08 17.16
C ARG A 9 8.19 26.99 15.65
N GLN A 10 7.66 28.03 15.00
CA GLN A 10 7.48 28.06 13.55
C GLN A 10 8.82 28.05 12.80
N ILE A 11 9.86 28.74 13.30
CA ILE A 11 11.21 28.74 12.69
C ILE A 11 11.93 27.40 12.87
N VAL A 12 11.83 26.76 14.04
CA VAL A 12 12.46 25.43 14.28
C VAL A 12 11.82 24.35 13.40
N LEU A 13 10.51 24.42 13.14
CA LEU A 13 9.83 23.49 12.24
C LEU A 13 10.21 23.69 10.76
N GLU A 14 10.43 24.94 10.33
CA GLU A 14 10.96 25.25 9.00
C GLU A 14 12.44 24.83 8.84
N GLU A 15 13.24 24.87 9.92
CA GLU A 15 14.66 24.44 9.92
C GLU A 15 14.81 22.91 9.80
N GLU A 16 13.98 22.13 10.49
CA GLU A 16 13.90 20.66 10.38
C GLU A 16 13.33 20.19 9.03
N ALA A 17 12.57 21.06 8.34
CA ALA A 17 11.84 20.73 7.12
C ALA A 17 12.71 20.62 5.85
N MET A 18 14.02 20.89 5.90
CA MET A 18 14.86 20.76 4.70
C MET A 18 15.25 19.29 4.39
N TYR A 19 15.38 18.43 5.41
CA TYR A 19 15.71 17.00 5.26
C TYR A 19 14.63 16.05 5.80
N GLY A 20 13.79 16.48 6.75
CA GLY A 20 12.68 15.70 7.29
C GLY A 20 11.69 15.16 6.23
N PRO A 21 11.13 16.01 5.34
CA PRO A 21 10.17 15.56 4.34
C PRO A 21 10.82 14.77 3.19
N PHE A 22 12.14 14.90 2.97
CA PHE A 22 12.85 14.11 1.97
C PHE A 22 12.86 12.62 2.34
N PHE A 23 13.26 12.27 3.57
CA PHE A 23 13.23 10.87 4.00
C PHE A 23 11.79 10.36 4.25
N GLY A 24 10.89 11.24 4.70
CA GLY A 24 9.47 10.91 4.89
C GLY A 24 8.76 10.55 3.58
N SER A 25 8.92 11.37 2.52
CA SER A 25 8.33 11.09 1.21
C SER A 25 8.99 9.89 0.52
N LEU A 26 10.31 9.74 0.60
CA LEU A 26 11.02 8.56 0.08
C LEU A 26 10.51 7.26 0.70
N GLY A 27 10.26 7.23 2.02
CA GLY A 27 9.70 6.06 2.70
C GLY A 27 8.29 5.71 2.23
N ILE A 28 7.43 6.71 2.06
CA ILE A 28 6.05 6.53 1.57
C ILE A 28 6.05 6.02 0.13
N THR A 29 6.88 6.62 -0.74
CA THR A 29 7.01 6.18 -2.13
C THR A 29 7.53 4.74 -2.21
N ALA A 30 8.57 4.38 -1.44
CA ALA A 30 9.08 3.02 -1.39
C ALA A 30 8.04 2.01 -0.91
N ALA A 31 7.30 2.35 0.15
CA ALA A 31 6.22 1.51 0.67
C ALA A 31 5.09 1.29 -0.36
N MET A 32 4.68 2.34 -1.07
CA MET A 32 3.65 2.26 -2.10
C MET A 32 4.10 1.42 -3.31
N VAL A 33 5.33 1.62 -3.79
CA VAL A 33 5.86 0.86 -4.94
C VAL A 33 5.96 -0.63 -4.61
N PHE A 34 6.45 -0.98 -3.42
CA PHE A 34 6.54 -2.38 -3.01
C PHE A 34 5.16 -3.02 -2.82
N THR A 35 4.21 -2.28 -2.24
CA THR A 35 2.82 -2.75 -2.08
C THR A 35 2.14 -2.95 -3.43
N ALA A 36 2.28 -2.00 -4.36
CA ALA A 36 1.73 -2.10 -5.70
C ALA A 36 2.36 -3.26 -6.49
N ALA A 37 3.68 -3.44 -6.41
CA ALA A 37 4.37 -4.55 -7.04
C ALA A 37 3.95 -5.90 -6.46
N GLY A 38 3.82 -6.02 -5.13
CA GLY A 38 3.37 -7.24 -4.46
C GLY A 38 1.94 -7.62 -4.80
N SER A 39 1.02 -6.64 -4.81
CA SER A 39 -0.38 -6.83 -5.21
C SER A 39 -0.49 -7.25 -6.69
N ALA A 40 0.22 -6.54 -7.58
CA ALA A 40 0.22 -6.86 -9.01
C ALA A 40 0.79 -8.26 -9.30
N TYR A 41 1.89 -8.65 -8.65
CA TYR A 41 2.47 -9.99 -8.81
C TYR A 41 1.55 -11.09 -8.25
N GLY A 42 0.94 -10.85 -7.09
CA GLY A 42 -0.06 -11.74 -6.49
C GLY A 42 -1.25 -11.98 -7.42
N THR A 43 -1.76 -10.91 -8.05
CA THR A 43 -2.85 -10.98 -9.04
C THR A 43 -2.40 -11.65 -10.34
N ALA A 44 -1.20 -11.37 -10.85
CA ALA A 44 -0.71 -11.98 -12.08
C ALA A 44 -0.60 -13.51 -11.95
N LYS A 45 0.00 -14.00 -10.84
CA LYS A 45 0.17 -15.44 -10.62
C LYS A 45 -1.16 -16.15 -10.41
N SER A 46 -2.06 -15.58 -9.62
CA SER A 46 -3.39 -16.17 -9.41
C SER A 46 -4.26 -16.10 -10.67
N GLY A 47 -4.20 -15.00 -11.42
CA GLY A 47 -4.94 -14.78 -12.66
C GLY A 47 -4.63 -15.79 -13.77
N THR A 48 -3.36 -16.17 -13.96
CA THR A 48 -3.00 -17.21 -14.95
C THR A 48 -3.57 -18.59 -14.61
N GLY A 49 -3.59 -18.96 -13.33
CA GLY A 49 -4.22 -20.20 -12.85
C GLY A 49 -5.74 -20.18 -13.04
N ILE A 50 -6.39 -19.05 -12.77
CA ILE A 50 -7.83 -18.86 -12.99
C ILE A 50 -8.17 -18.97 -14.47
N ALA A 51 -7.37 -18.37 -15.36
CA ALA A 51 -7.58 -18.45 -16.81
C ALA A 51 -7.49 -19.89 -17.33
N SER A 52 -6.54 -20.69 -16.84
CA SER A 52 -6.43 -22.11 -17.20
C SER A 52 -7.58 -22.96 -16.64
N MET A 53 -8.10 -22.63 -15.45
CA MET A 53 -9.23 -23.34 -14.84
C MET A 53 -10.57 -22.96 -15.47
N ALA A 54 -10.71 -21.71 -15.95
CA ALA A 54 -11.93 -21.18 -16.54
C ALA A 54 -12.38 -21.93 -17.81
N VAL A 55 -11.43 -22.45 -18.59
CA VAL A 55 -11.72 -23.24 -19.80
C VAL A 55 -12.13 -24.69 -19.47
N ALA A 56 -11.70 -25.22 -18.32
CA ALA A 56 -11.97 -26.61 -17.94
C ALA A 56 -13.29 -26.77 -17.17
N ARG A 57 -13.50 -25.96 -16.11
CA ARG A 57 -14.70 -26.02 -15.24
C ARG A 57 -15.10 -24.62 -14.79
N PRO A 58 -16.09 -23.96 -15.43
CA PRO A 58 -16.45 -22.57 -15.15
C PRO A 58 -17.08 -22.38 -13.75
N ASP A 59 -17.66 -23.41 -13.14
CA ASP A 59 -18.31 -23.34 -11.81
C ASP A 59 -17.35 -23.01 -10.66
N LEU A 60 -16.05 -23.31 -10.85
CA LEU A 60 -15.03 -23.11 -9.83
C LEU A 60 -14.36 -21.73 -9.92
N VAL A 61 -14.57 -21.00 -11.02
CA VAL A 61 -13.96 -19.67 -11.26
C VAL A 61 -14.40 -18.66 -10.20
N MET A 62 -15.68 -18.66 -9.82
CA MET A 62 -16.18 -17.71 -8.82
C MET A 62 -15.56 -17.90 -7.44
N LYS A 63 -15.17 -19.12 -7.08
CA LYS A 63 -14.47 -19.40 -5.81
C LYS A 63 -12.99 -19.02 -5.89
N ALA A 64 -12.39 -19.10 -7.09
CA ALA A 64 -10.99 -18.78 -7.30
C ALA A 64 -10.68 -17.26 -7.31
N ILE A 65 -11.69 -16.39 -7.29
CA ILE A 65 -11.52 -14.93 -7.19
C ILE A 65 -11.23 -14.46 -5.75
N ILE A 66 -11.62 -15.23 -4.73
CA ILE A 66 -11.37 -14.93 -3.31
C ILE A 66 -9.88 -14.64 -3.00
N PRO A 67 -8.91 -15.47 -3.44
CA PRO A 67 -7.50 -15.18 -3.23
C PRO A 67 -7.00 -13.93 -3.97
N VAL A 68 -7.61 -13.55 -5.10
CA VAL A 68 -7.27 -12.30 -5.81
C VAL A 68 -7.67 -11.08 -4.99
N VAL A 69 -8.81 -11.13 -4.28
CA VAL A 69 -9.26 -10.04 -3.40
C VAL A 69 -8.40 -9.94 -2.14
N MET A 70 -7.96 -11.08 -1.59
CA MET A 70 -7.09 -11.11 -0.40
C MET A 70 -5.64 -10.65 -0.66
N ALA A 71 -5.18 -10.64 -1.92
CA ALA A 71 -3.87 -10.08 -2.26
C ALA A 71 -3.84 -8.55 -2.19
N GLN A 72 -4.98 -7.89 -2.38
CA GLN A 72 -5.10 -6.43 -2.49
C GLN A 72 -5.73 -5.78 -1.25
N VAL A 73 -6.57 -6.50 -0.52
CA VAL A 73 -7.10 -6.08 0.78
C VAL A 73 -6.44 -6.92 1.87
N CYS A 74 -5.75 -6.27 2.81
CA CYS A 74 -5.47 -6.89 4.10
C CYS A 74 -6.81 -7.01 4.84
N PRO A 75 -7.38 -8.21 5.04
CA PRO A 75 -8.63 -8.35 5.78
C PRO A 75 -8.41 -7.87 7.22
N PRO A 76 -9.41 -7.21 7.84
CA PRO A 76 -9.32 -6.83 9.24
C PRO A 76 -9.11 -8.09 10.07
N LEU A 77 -7.98 -8.15 10.78
CA LEU A 77 -7.74 -9.12 11.84
C LEU A 77 -8.95 -9.14 12.78
N LYS A 78 -9.78 -10.16 12.63
CA LYS A 78 -10.78 -10.52 13.65
C LYS A 78 -9.99 -11.07 14.83
N ARG A 79 -10.21 -10.48 16.01
CA ARG A 79 -9.88 -11.05 17.31
C ARG A 79 -10.30 -12.52 17.40
#